data_AF-A0A1Q1FPN4-F1
#
_entry.id   AF-A0A1Q1FPN4-F1
#
_cell.length_a   1.000
_cell.length_b   1.000
_cell.length_c   1.000
_cell.angle_alpha   90.00
_cell.angle_beta   90.00
_cell.angle_gamma   90.00
#
_symmetry.space_group_name_H-M   'P 1'
#
loop_
_entity.id
_entity.type
_entity.pdbx_description
1 polymer ?
#
loop_
_entity_poly.entity_id
_entity_poly.type
_entity_poly.pdbx_seq_one_letter_code
_entity_poly.pdbx_strand_id
1 'polypeptide(L)'
;MTNYNRRQFLGVLGAGAVASTGLSQPASAQETPVVKMGNNYFDPIGLHVEPGTTVRFEIAAGAHSATAYENRIPSDASAFDSGTISSGEFEHTFEKPGTYDYYCIPHKSAGMVGRIVVGSRGGPAEDSPIPDGDVPESDAIVKQGAIAYGSSTGDDGNSDGGMMGPGMGSGPGMMNGRNDGWVGGLPFVGGALGVLGLVGGLLYWALGRGDAPSRRDQSAMETLQRRYARGEIDEEEFQKRRERLVEKQEN
;
A
#
# COMPACT_ATOMS: atom_id res chain seq x y z
N MET A 1 9.80 -37.13 85.98
CA MET A 1 9.72 -36.27 84.77
C MET A 1 8.49 -35.37 84.91
N THR A 2 8.59 -34.18 84.36
CA THR A 2 7.96 -32.91 84.73
C THR A 2 6.43 -32.84 84.60
N ASN A 3 5.85 -31.94 85.42
CA ASN A 3 4.44 -31.58 85.57
C ASN A 3 3.77 -30.81 84.40
N TYR A 4 2.44 -30.66 84.51
CA TYR A 4 1.56 -29.51 84.16
C TYR A 4 0.88 -29.36 82.77
N ASN A 5 -0.46 -29.54 82.83
CA ASN A 5 -1.57 -28.57 82.62
C ASN A 5 -2.04 -28.06 81.24
N ARG A 6 -3.39 -28.07 81.13
CA ARG A 6 -4.36 -27.24 80.37
C ARG A 6 -3.84 -26.17 79.40
N ARG A 7 -4.45 -26.11 78.21
CA ARG A 7 -4.86 -24.86 77.53
C ARG A 7 -5.91 -25.09 76.43
N GLN A 8 -7.00 -24.33 76.55
CA GLN A 8 -7.99 -24.03 75.52
C GLN A 8 -7.37 -23.19 74.39
N PHE A 9 -7.86 -23.32 73.16
CA PHE A 9 -7.85 -22.28 72.10
C PHE A 9 -9.01 -22.63 71.15
N LEU A 10 -10.16 -21.96 71.22
CA LEU A 10 -10.54 -20.72 70.49
C LEU A 10 -10.40 -20.85 68.97
N GLY A 11 -11.55 -20.81 68.28
CA GLY A 11 -11.66 -20.84 66.83
C GLY A 11 -11.61 -19.46 66.18
N VAL A 12 -11.62 -19.44 64.84
CA VAL A 12 -11.95 -18.29 64.00
C VAL A 12 -12.56 -18.78 62.68
N LEU A 13 -13.72 -18.20 62.34
CA LEU A 13 -14.39 -18.24 61.05
C LEU A 13 -13.59 -17.42 60.03
N GLY A 14 -13.39 -17.93 58.82
CA GLY A 14 -12.79 -17.17 57.70
C GLY A 14 -13.60 -17.37 56.43
N ALA A 15 -14.50 -16.42 56.13
CA ALA A 15 -15.16 -16.29 54.84
C ALA A 15 -14.19 -15.67 53.84
N GLY A 16 -13.82 -16.41 52.79
CA GLY A 16 -13.01 -15.92 51.68
C GLY A 16 -13.89 -15.52 50.50
N ALA A 17 -14.15 -14.22 50.35
CA ALA A 17 -14.69 -13.67 49.11
C ALA A 17 -13.53 -13.43 48.13
N VAL A 18 -13.47 -14.20 47.04
CA VAL A 18 -12.58 -13.93 45.91
C VAL A 18 -13.23 -12.87 45.02
N ALA A 19 -12.75 -11.63 45.13
CA ALA A 19 -13.08 -10.57 44.20
C ALA A 19 -12.16 -10.68 42.97
N SER A 20 -12.66 -11.23 41.87
CA SER A 20 -12.01 -11.16 40.57
C SER A 20 -12.22 -9.76 39.98
N THR A 21 -11.25 -8.87 40.16
CA THR A 21 -11.18 -7.59 39.44
C THR A 21 -10.86 -7.89 37.98
N GLY A 22 -11.89 -7.94 37.13
CA GLY A 22 -11.71 -7.91 35.69
C GLY A 22 -11.09 -6.57 35.29
N LEU A 23 -9.86 -6.61 34.79
CA LEU A 23 -9.26 -5.46 34.12
C LEU A 23 -10.01 -5.27 32.79
N SER A 24 -10.99 -4.38 32.77
CA SER A 24 -11.52 -3.85 31.51
C SER A 24 -10.43 -2.99 30.89
N GLN A 25 -9.65 -3.56 29.99
CA GLN A 25 -8.78 -2.78 29.13
C GLN A 25 -9.66 -1.82 28.31
N PRO A 26 -9.39 -0.51 28.28
CA PRO A 26 -10.08 0.38 27.37
C PRO A 26 -9.78 -0.07 25.94
N ALA A 27 -10.83 -0.41 25.18
CA ALA A 27 -10.71 -0.60 23.75
C ALA A 27 -10.20 0.72 23.16
N SER A 28 -8.97 0.73 22.66
CA SER A 28 -8.49 1.85 21.86
C SER A 28 -9.43 1.95 20.66
N ALA A 29 -10.05 3.12 20.46
CA ALA A 29 -10.82 3.38 19.25
C ALA A 29 -9.83 3.42 18.08
N GLN A 30 -9.54 2.25 17.49
CA GLN A 30 -8.79 2.18 16.25
C GLN A 30 -9.64 2.85 15.17
N GLU A 31 -9.02 3.76 14.41
CA GLU A 31 -9.67 4.39 13.27
C GLU A 31 -10.06 3.30 12.27
N THR A 32 -11.32 3.28 11.84
CA THR A 32 -11.81 2.29 10.88
C THR A 32 -11.00 2.38 9.59
N PRO A 33 -10.23 1.35 9.20
CA PRO A 33 -9.48 1.39 7.95
C PRO A 33 -10.43 1.52 6.77
N VAL A 34 -10.06 2.39 5.82
CA VAL A 34 -10.86 2.69 4.63
C VAL A 34 -10.14 2.23 3.37
N VAL A 35 -10.83 1.44 2.55
CA VAL A 35 -10.45 1.12 1.17
C VAL A 35 -11.30 1.97 0.23
N LYS A 36 -10.67 2.89 -0.49
CA LYS A 36 -11.33 3.74 -1.48
C LYS A 36 -11.51 2.98 -2.79
N MET A 37 -12.68 3.12 -3.39
CA MET A 37 -13.04 2.57 -4.69
C MET A 37 -13.24 3.71 -5.68
N GLY A 38 -12.33 3.84 -6.65
CA GLY A 38 -12.42 4.87 -7.68
C GLY A 38 -11.74 4.43 -8.96
N ASN A 39 -12.12 5.02 -10.11
CA ASN A 39 -11.50 4.85 -11.43
C ASN A 39 -10.86 3.45 -11.70
N ASN A 40 -11.58 2.38 -11.38
CA ASN A 40 -11.19 0.97 -11.55
C ASN A 40 -10.04 0.47 -10.66
N TYR A 41 -9.86 1.03 -9.48
CA TYR A 41 -8.89 0.57 -8.48
C TYR A 41 -9.46 0.53 -7.07
N PHE A 42 -8.81 -0.28 -6.22
CA PHE A 42 -8.93 -0.20 -4.76
C PHE A 42 -7.68 0.47 -4.20
N ASP A 43 -7.84 1.42 -3.28
CA ASP A 43 -6.73 2.08 -2.59
C ASP A 43 -6.96 2.11 -1.07
N PRO A 44 -6.15 1.42 -0.25
CA PRO A 44 -5.02 0.60 -0.67
C PRO A 44 -5.44 -0.65 -1.47
N ILE A 45 -4.55 -1.13 -2.34
CA ILE A 45 -4.75 -2.40 -3.08
C ILE A 45 -4.40 -3.61 -2.21
N GLY A 46 -3.54 -3.41 -1.20
CA GLY A 46 -3.19 -4.41 -0.19
C GLY A 46 -3.32 -3.84 1.22
N LEU A 47 -4.02 -4.53 2.12
CA LEU A 47 -4.25 -4.05 3.49
C LEU A 47 -4.07 -5.16 4.52
N HIS A 48 -3.35 -4.88 5.60
CA HIS A 48 -3.22 -5.75 6.78
C HIS A 48 -4.09 -5.21 7.92
N VAL A 49 -4.88 -6.09 8.53
CA VAL A 49 -5.71 -5.78 9.69
C VAL A 49 -5.67 -6.93 10.70
N GLU A 50 -6.09 -6.66 11.94
CA GLU A 50 -6.25 -7.72 12.94
C GLU A 50 -7.62 -8.42 12.83
N PRO A 51 -7.75 -9.67 13.30
CA PRO A 51 -9.05 -10.33 13.37
C PRO A 51 -10.07 -9.53 14.20
N GLY A 52 -11.28 -9.41 13.68
CA GLY A 52 -12.37 -8.61 14.25
C GLY A 52 -12.39 -7.15 13.76
N THR A 53 -11.45 -6.72 12.93
CA THR A 53 -11.46 -5.37 12.34
C THR A 53 -12.58 -5.23 11.31
N THR A 54 -13.36 -4.16 11.43
CA THR A 54 -14.26 -3.70 10.37
C THR A 54 -13.50 -2.83 9.38
N VAL A 55 -13.54 -3.19 8.09
CA VAL A 55 -13.00 -2.38 6.99
C VAL A 55 -14.16 -1.71 6.27
N ARG A 56 -14.01 -0.42 6.00
CA ARG A 56 -14.96 0.36 5.21
C ARG A 56 -14.48 0.46 3.76
N PHE A 57 -15.34 0.11 2.82
CA PHE A 57 -15.15 0.32 1.39
C PHE A 57 -15.96 1.54 0.96
N GLU A 58 -15.30 2.61 0.54
CA GLU A 58 -15.93 3.91 0.26
C GLU A 58 -15.82 4.27 -1.22
N ILE A 59 -16.92 4.74 -1.83
CA ILE A 59 -16.90 5.22 -3.22
C ILE A 59 -16.20 6.57 -3.30
N ALA A 60 -15.04 6.59 -3.94
CA ALA A 60 -14.31 7.80 -4.28
C ALA A 60 -14.74 8.38 -5.65
N ALA A 61 -15.04 7.53 -6.63
CA ALA A 61 -15.57 7.91 -7.94
C ALA A 61 -16.20 6.70 -8.63
N GLY A 62 -17.17 6.92 -9.51
CA GLY A 62 -17.75 5.83 -10.32
C GLY A 62 -18.70 4.91 -9.55
N ALA A 63 -18.87 3.69 -10.06
CA ALA A 63 -19.72 2.67 -9.45
C ALA A 63 -18.94 1.36 -9.31
N HIS A 64 -18.85 0.86 -8.08
CA HIS A 64 -17.96 -0.25 -7.74
C HIS A 64 -18.64 -1.21 -6.77
N SER A 65 -18.09 -2.42 -6.65
CA SER A 65 -18.39 -3.33 -5.56
C SER A 65 -17.10 -3.75 -4.86
N ALA A 66 -17.24 -4.23 -3.62
CA ALA A 66 -16.25 -5.04 -2.93
C ALA A 66 -16.86 -6.43 -2.73
N THR A 67 -16.34 -7.41 -3.47
CA THR A 67 -16.91 -8.75 -3.56
C THR A 67 -15.83 -9.81 -3.39
N ALA A 68 -15.96 -10.70 -2.41
CA ALA A 68 -15.00 -11.76 -2.15
C ALA A 68 -14.93 -12.78 -3.30
N TYR A 69 -13.74 -13.30 -3.56
CA TYR A 69 -13.61 -14.57 -4.27
C TYR A 69 -13.91 -15.71 -3.28
N GLU A 70 -15.10 -16.33 -3.36
CA GLU A 70 -15.53 -17.36 -2.39
C GLU A 70 -14.52 -18.51 -2.22
N ASN A 71 -13.76 -18.84 -3.27
CA ASN A 71 -12.74 -19.88 -3.27
C ASN A 71 -11.33 -19.38 -2.92
N ARG A 72 -11.18 -18.12 -2.51
CA ARG A 72 -9.91 -17.46 -2.16
C ARG A 72 -10.04 -16.62 -0.89
N ILE A 73 -10.81 -17.14 0.07
CA ILE A 73 -10.91 -16.64 1.44
C ILE A 73 -10.74 -17.83 2.40
N PRO A 74 -10.47 -17.62 3.69
CA PRO A 74 -10.41 -18.71 4.67
C PRO A 74 -11.68 -19.56 4.62
N SER A 75 -11.54 -20.89 4.68
CA SER A 75 -12.66 -21.82 4.46
C SER A 75 -13.79 -21.71 5.50
N ASP A 76 -13.50 -21.14 6.67
CA ASP A 76 -14.45 -20.89 7.75
C ASP A 76 -14.92 -19.42 7.81
N ALA A 77 -14.53 -18.59 6.85
CA ALA A 77 -14.98 -17.21 6.72
C ALA A 77 -16.23 -17.11 5.84
N SER A 78 -17.11 -16.16 6.17
CA SER A 78 -18.24 -15.79 5.32
C SER A 78 -17.74 -14.93 4.14
N ALA A 79 -18.20 -15.25 2.93
CA ALA A 79 -18.00 -14.38 1.78
C ALA A 79 -18.77 -13.06 1.96
N PHE A 80 -18.26 -11.98 1.38
CA PHE A 80 -18.89 -10.67 1.39
C PHE A 80 -19.14 -10.17 -0.04
N ASP A 81 -20.23 -9.42 -0.21
CA ASP A 81 -20.56 -8.73 -1.45
C ASP A 81 -21.37 -7.48 -1.13
N SER A 82 -20.84 -6.32 -1.51
CA SER A 82 -21.56 -5.05 -1.35
C SER A 82 -22.67 -4.86 -2.40
N GLY A 83 -22.66 -5.65 -3.48
CA GLY A 83 -23.30 -5.27 -4.74
C GLY A 83 -22.65 -4.01 -5.35
N THR A 84 -23.06 -3.64 -6.56
CA THR A 84 -22.58 -2.41 -7.19
C THR A 84 -23.21 -1.19 -6.54
N ILE A 85 -22.40 -0.35 -5.90
CA ILE A 85 -22.78 0.92 -5.28
C ILE A 85 -22.11 2.08 -6.02
N SER A 86 -22.80 3.22 -6.14
CA SER A 86 -22.29 4.42 -6.84
C SER A 86 -22.08 5.63 -5.92
N SER A 87 -22.38 5.48 -4.63
CA SER A 87 -22.14 6.47 -3.59
C SER A 87 -22.22 5.82 -2.22
N GLY A 88 -21.63 6.47 -1.22
CA GLY A 88 -21.61 5.97 0.15
C GLY A 88 -20.56 4.88 0.34
N GLU A 89 -20.86 3.98 1.27
CA GLU A 89 -19.89 3.02 1.80
C GLU A 89 -20.54 1.66 2.09
N PHE A 90 -19.70 0.63 2.09
CA PHE A 90 -20.02 -0.72 2.55
C PHE A 90 -19.01 -1.10 3.64
N GLU A 91 -19.47 -1.72 4.72
CA GLU A 91 -18.60 -2.18 5.79
C GLU A 91 -18.63 -3.70 5.91
N HIS A 92 -17.46 -4.30 6.15
CA HIS A 92 -17.34 -5.72 6.44
C HIS A 92 -16.38 -5.98 7.60
N THR A 93 -16.79 -6.81 8.55
CA THR A 93 -15.98 -7.23 9.69
C THR A 93 -15.27 -8.54 9.38
N PHE A 94 -13.94 -8.51 9.43
CA PHE A 94 -13.09 -9.65 9.11
C PHE A 94 -12.74 -10.44 10.36
N GLU A 95 -13.51 -11.48 10.68
CA GLU A 95 -13.34 -12.23 11.94
C GLU A 95 -12.27 -13.32 11.89
N LYS A 96 -12.04 -13.94 10.72
CA LYS A 96 -11.15 -15.11 10.61
C LYS A 96 -9.76 -14.70 10.14
N PRO A 97 -8.69 -15.20 10.77
CA PRO A 97 -7.35 -15.00 10.25
C PRO A 97 -7.18 -15.65 8.87
N GLY A 98 -6.38 -15.01 8.02
CA GLY A 98 -6.02 -15.52 6.70
C GLY A 98 -6.01 -14.44 5.62
N THR A 99 -5.86 -14.87 4.38
CA THR A 99 -5.78 -13.98 3.20
C THR A 99 -7.11 -13.99 2.45
N TYR A 100 -7.61 -12.79 2.17
CA TYR A 100 -8.88 -12.53 1.50
C TYR A 100 -8.61 -11.80 0.18
N ASP A 101 -8.79 -12.49 -0.94
CA ASP A 101 -8.83 -11.84 -2.24
C ASP A 101 -10.26 -11.40 -2.58
N TYR A 102 -10.39 -10.22 -3.17
CA TYR A 102 -11.68 -9.66 -3.57
C TYR A 102 -11.57 -8.88 -4.88
N TYR A 103 -12.71 -8.62 -5.51
CA TYR A 103 -12.82 -7.94 -6.78
C TYR A 103 -14.02 -7.00 -6.84
N CYS A 104 -14.02 -6.16 -7.86
CA CYS A 104 -15.15 -5.33 -8.24
C CYS A 104 -15.93 -5.98 -9.39
N ILE A 105 -17.22 -6.28 -9.21
CA ILE A 105 -18.08 -6.95 -10.19
C ILE A 105 -18.00 -6.30 -11.58
N PRO A 106 -18.24 -4.98 -11.75
CA PRO A 106 -18.23 -4.35 -13.07
C PRO A 106 -16.82 -4.20 -13.69
N HIS A 107 -15.75 -4.31 -12.89
CA HIS A 107 -14.38 -3.99 -13.32
C HIS A 107 -13.38 -5.14 -13.13
N LYS A 108 -13.88 -6.33 -12.81
CA LYS A 108 -13.07 -7.55 -12.64
C LYS A 108 -12.19 -7.82 -13.86
N SER A 109 -12.77 -7.77 -15.07
CA SER A 109 -12.04 -7.99 -16.32
C SER A 109 -11.01 -6.90 -16.65
N ALA A 110 -11.04 -5.78 -15.92
CA ALA A 110 -10.07 -4.69 -16.04
C ALA A 110 -8.99 -4.74 -14.95
N GLY A 111 -8.97 -5.80 -14.11
CA GLY A 111 -7.97 -5.95 -13.05
C GLY A 111 -8.30 -5.24 -11.76
N MET A 112 -9.56 -4.83 -11.54
CA MET A 112 -9.94 -4.23 -10.25
C MET A 112 -10.13 -5.32 -9.19
N VAL A 113 -8.99 -5.70 -8.60
CA VAL A 113 -8.85 -6.70 -7.54
C VAL A 113 -8.06 -6.12 -6.37
N GLY A 114 -8.22 -6.71 -5.19
CA GLY A 114 -7.49 -6.32 -3.99
C GLY A 114 -7.29 -7.48 -3.04
N ARG A 115 -6.41 -7.28 -2.06
CA ARG A 115 -6.05 -8.28 -1.05
C ARG A 115 -6.10 -7.69 0.36
N ILE A 116 -6.78 -8.37 1.27
CA ILE A 116 -6.72 -8.10 2.71
C ILE A 116 -6.10 -9.30 3.41
N VAL A 117 -5.08 -9.05 4.23
CA VAL A 117 -4.52 -10.06 5.15
C VAL A 117 -5.04 -9.77 6.55
N VAL A 118 -5.66 -10.76 7.17
CA VAL A 118 -6.27 -10.65 8.50
C VAL A 118 -5.41 -11.44 9.48
N GLY A 119 -4.73 -10.76 10.40
CA GLY A 119 -3.79 -11.38 11.32
C GLY A 119 -2.63 -12.04 10.56
N SER A 120 -2.62 -13.37 10.52
CA SER A 120 -1.62 -14.16 9.78
C SER A 120 -2.14 -14.56 8.40
N ARG A 121 -1.30 -14.43 7.36
CA ARG A 121 -1.62 -14.92 6.01
C ARG A 121 -1.89 -16.42 5.99
N GLY A 122 -2.72 -16.87 5.05
CA GLY A 122 -3.06 -18.27 4.90
C GLY A 122 -4.36 -18.50 4.16
N GLY A 123 -4.64 -19.77 3.87
CA GLY A 123 -5.85 -20.18 3.16
C GLY A 123 -5.71 -20.14 1.63
N PRO A 124 -6.80 -20.44 0.91
CA PRO A 124 -6.78 -20.72 -0.53
C PRO A 124 -6.24 -19.60 -1.43
N ALA A 125 -6.26 -18.34 -0.96
CA ALA A 125 -5.67 -17.21 -1.69
C ALA A 125 -4.15 -17.31 -1.85
N GLU A 126 -3.47 -18.05 -0.97
CA GLU A 126 -2.02 -18.25 -1.02
C GLU A 126 -1.61 -19.39 -1.96
N ASP A 127 -2.55 -20.27 -2.32
CA ASP A 127 -2.24 -21.51 -3.06
C ASP A 127 -2.05 -21.28 -4.56
N SER A 128 -2.49 -20.14 -5.08
CA SER A 128 -2.43 -19.81 -6.51
C SER A 128 -2.52 -18.30 -6.74
N PRO A 129 -2.05 -17.78 -7.89
CA PRO A 129 -2.24 -16.39 -8.27
C PRO A 129 -3.72 -16.00 -8.37
N ILE A 130 -4.01 -14.71 -8.17
CA ILE A 130 -5.36 -14.18 -8.38
C ILE A 130 -5.70 -14.20 -9.89
N PRO A 131 -6.92 -14.59 -10.29
CA PRO A 131 -7.20 -14.90 -11.69
C PRO A 131 -7.36 -13.68 -12.62
N ASP A 132 -7.69 -12.49 -12.09
CA ASP A 132 -8.15 -11.37 -12.91
C ASP A 132 -7.24 -10.14 -12.85
N GLY A 133 -6.09 -10.20 -12.18
CA GLY A 133 -5.16 -9.07 -12.05
C GLY A 133 -3.95 -9.43 -11.19
N ASP A 134 -3.27 -8.41 -10.69
CA ASP A 134 -2.14 -8.57 -9.78
C ASP A 134 -2.45 -7.86 -8.46
N VAL A 135 -2.03 -8.45 -7.34
CA VAL A 135 -2.11 -7.85 -6.00
C VAL A 135 -0.74 -7.97 -5.33
N PRO A 136 -0.38 -7.07 -4.39
CA PRO A 136 0.86 -7.19 -3.66
C PRO A 136 0.94 -8.51 -2.87
N GLU A 137 2.16 -9.03 -2.72
CA GLU A 137 2.41 -10.21 -1.92
C GLU A 137 1.98 -10.04 -0.46
N SER A 138 1.42 -11.09 0.14
CA SER A 138 0.88 -11.04 1.50
C SER A 138 1.95 -10.67 2.54
N ASP A 139 3.19 -11.12 2.35
CA ASP A 139 4.32 -10.75 3.22
C ASP A 139 4.67 -9.26 3.10
N ALA A 140 4.55 -8.67 1.92
CA ALA A 140 4.74 -7.23 1.73
C ALA A 140 3.62 -6.43 2.41
N ILE A 141 2.37 -6.90 2.29
CA ILE A 141 1.19 -6.29 2.94
C ILE A 141 1.36 -6.30 4.46
N VAL A 142 1.69 -7.45 5.06
CA VAL A 142 1.91 -7.57 6.51
C VAL A 142 3.05 -6.67 6.98
N LYS A 143 4.13 -6.55 6.20
CA LYS A 143 5.28 -5.70 6.55
C LYS A 143 4.96 -4.20 6.49
N GLN A 144 4.17 -3.77 5.52
CA GLN A 144 3.90 -2.35 5.26
C GLN A 144 2.59 -1.85 5.91
N GLY A 145 1.71 -2.76 6.32
CA GLY A 145 0.39 -2.43 6.87
C GLY A 145 -0.62 -2.08 5.78
N ALA A 146 -0.28 -1.19 4.86
CA ALA A 146 -1.09 -0.86 3.69
C ALA A 146 -0.19 -0.55 2.50
N ILE A 147 -0.56 -1.08 1.32
CA ILE A 147 0.13 -0.84 0.06
C ILE A 147 -0.84 -0.09 -0.86
N ALA A 148 -0.48 1.16 -1.15
CA ALA A 148 -1.27 2.04 -2.00
C ALA A 148 -1.32 1.53 -3.44
N TYR A 149 -2.43 1.77 -4.12
CA TYR A 149 -2.53 1.47 -5.55
C TYR A 149 -1.46 2.23 -6.36
N GLY A 150 -0.81 1.55 -7.29
CA GLY A 150 0.24 2.15 -8.13
C GLY A 150 1.57 2.41 -7.41
N SER A 151 1.72 1.98 -6.15
CA SER A 151 3.04 1.97 -5.52
C SER A 151 3.92 0.92 -6.20
N SER A 152 5.11 1.35 -6.64
CA SER A 152 6.16 0.43 -7.09
C SER A 152 6.67 -0.30 -5.86
N THR A 153 6.10 -1.46 -5.56
CA THR A 153 6.81 -2.44 -4.76
C THR A 153 8.04 -2.79 -5.58
N GLY A 154 9.21 -2.30 -5.14
CA GLY A 154 10.45 -2.58 -5.82
C GLY A 154 10.70 -4.08 -5.77
N ASP A 155 10.46 -4.76 -6.88
CA ASP A 155 11.05 -6.04 -7.18
C ASP A 155 12.55 -5.80 -7.44
N ASP A 156 13.36 -6.00 -6.41
CA ASP A 156 14.72 -6.46 -6.55
C ASP A 156 14.70 -7.81 -7.26
N GLY A 157 14.95 -7.74 -8.57
CA GLY A 157 14.73 -8.82 -9.51
C GLY A 157 15.39 -10.15 -9.14
N ASN A 158 14.63 -11.21 -9.36
CA ASN A 158 15.15 -12.54 -9.67
C ASN A 158 14.42 -13.11 -10.89
N SER A 159 14.70 -12.52 -12.06
CA SER A 159 14.49 -13.21 -13.34
C SER A 159 15.86 -13.68 -13.82
N ASP A 160 16.17 -14.92 -13.46
CA ASP A 160 17.25 -15.71 -14.03
C ASP A 160 17.07 -15.80 -15.55
N GLY A 161 17.82 -14.97 -16.27
CA GLY A 161 17.94 -14.97 -17.73
C GLY A 161 19.39 -14.79 -18.14
N GLY A 162 20.25 -15.74 -17.78
CA GLY A 162 21.64 -15.76 -18.23
C GLY A 162 21.73 -15.97 -19.75
N MET A 163 22.65 -15.23 -20.41
CA MET A 163 23.65 -15.72 -21.39
C MET A 163 24.44 -14.54 -22.03
N MET A 164 25.65 -14.32 -21.49
CA MET A 164 26.95 -13.82 -22.02
C MET A 164 27.02 -13.31 -23.50
N GLY A 165 27.41 -12.06 -23.81
CA GLY A 165 28.79 -11.50 -23.97
C GLY A 165 28.97 -10.83 -25.37
N PRO A 166 30.11 -10.21 -25.81
CA PRO A 166 31.31 -9.73 -25.10
C PRO A 166 31.75 -8.26 -25.42
N GLY A 167 32.51 -7.65 -24.49
CA GLY A 167 33.76 -6.91 -24.76
C GLY A 167 33.72 -5.50 -25.38
N MET A 168 34.12 -4.50 -24.57
CA MET A 168 34.86 -3.25 -24.87
C MET A 168 34.69 -2.36 -23.62
N GLY A 169 35.66 -1.77 -22.92
CA GLY A 169 37.09 -1.56 -23.10
C GLY A 169 37.44 -0.32 -22.26
N SER A 170 38.30 -0.50 -21.24
CA SER A 170 39.28 0.43 -20.68
C SER A 170 38.95 1.94 -20.48
N GLY A 171 39.03 2.42 -19.23
CA GLY A 171 39.35 3.82 -18.92
C GLY A 171 39.21 4.20 -17.42
N PRO A 172 40.17 4.90 -16.78
CA PRO A 172 40.45 4.70 -15.35
C PRO A 172 39.98 5.82 -14.40
N GLY A 173 39.53 5.38 -13.22
CA GLY A 173 40.01 5.82 -11.89
C GLY A 173 39.90 7.28 -11.48
N MET A 174 39.08 7.54 -10.45
CA MET A 174 39.40 8.50 -9.38
C MET A 174 38.82 8.00 -8.04
N MET A 175 39.70 7.53 -7.17
CA MET A 175 39.47 7.35 -5.73
C MET A 175 40.18 8.49 -4.99
N ASN A 176 39.47 9.23 -4.15
CA ASN A 176 39.96 9.90 -2.93
C ASN A 176 38.72 10.51 -2.25
N GLY A 177 38.31 10.23 -1.02
CA GLY A 177 39.07 9.83 0.17
C GLY A 177 39.02 10.98 1.18
N ARG A 178 38.24 10.80 2.27
CA ARG A 178 38.27 11.43 3.63
C ARG A 178 36.83 11.71 4.13
N ASN A 179 36.27 10.91 5.03
CA ASN A 179 36.49 10.89 6.49
C ASN A 179 36.38 12.28 7.11
N ASP A 180 35.32 12.53 7.89
CA ASP A 180 35.38 12.82 9.33
C ASP A 180 33.98 13.17 9.86
N GLY A 181 33.50 12.37 10.82
CA GLY A 181 32.38 12.76 11.67
C GLY A 181 32.85 13.62 12.85
N TRP A 182 31.95 14.36 13.46
CA TRP A 182 31.62 14.34 14.90
C TRP A 182 30.74 15.55 15.30
N VAL A 183 29.56 15.23 15.84
CA VAL A 183 28.94 15.74 17.08
C VAL A 183 28.82 17.26 17.32
N GLY A 184 27.56 17.72 17.50
CA GLY A 184 27.21 18.62 18.61
C GLY A 184 26.32 19.84 18.30
N GLY A 185 25.07 19.81 18.77
CA GLY A 185 24.39 21.00 19.32
C GLY A 185 23.41 21.76 18.41
N LEU A 186 22.10 21.52 18.60
CA LEU A 186 21.05 22.54 18.44
C LEU A 186 21.06 23.49 19.67
N PRO A 187 20.40 24.69 19.68
CA PRO A 187 19.22 25.07 18.87
C PRO A 187 19.12 26.56 18.40
N PHE A 188 18.09 26.82 17.57
CA PHE A 188 17.45 28.13 17.27
C PHE A 188 18.10 29.11 16.26
N VAL A 189 17.80 28.98 14.96
CA VAL A 189 17.45 30.11 14.06
C VAL A 189 16.51 29.61 12.94
N GLY A 190 15.24 29.37 13.27
CA GLY A 190 14.21 28.89 12.33
C GLY A 190 13.17 29.95 11.97
N GLY A 191 13.57 31.16 11.59
CA GLY A 191 12.65 32.30 11.46
C GLY A 191 12.68 33.11 10.16
N ALA A 192 13.64 32.90 9.25
CA ALA A 192 13.84 33.84 8.12
C ALA A 192 13.84 33.23 6.70
N LEU A 193 13.79 31.91 6.55
CA LEU A 193 13.83 31.26 5.21
C LEU A 193 12.46 30.76 4.71
N GLY A 194 11.42 30.77 5.54
CA GLY A 194 10.07 30.32 5.14
C GLY A 194 9.29 31.30 4.26
N VAL A 195 9.58 32.60 4.36
CA VAL A 195 8.78 33.64 3.67
C VAL A 195 9.32 33.95 2.26
N LEU A 196 10.63 33.85 2.04
CA LEU A 196 11.22 34.08 0.71
C LEU A 196 10.90 32.95 -0.29
N GLY A 197 10.73 31.71 0.20
CA GLY A 197 10.31 30.57 -0.64
C GLY A 197 8.88 30.72 -1.19
N LEU A 198 7.95 31.26 -0.40
CA LEU A 198 6.57 31.49 -0.82
C LEU A 198 6.45 32.61 -1.87
N VAL A 199 7.22 33.69 -1.72
CA VAL A 199 7.23 34.80 -2.69
C VAL A 199 7.92 34.39 -3.99
N GLY A 200 9.04 33.66 -3.91
CA GLY A 200 9.74 33.14 -5.09
C GLY A 200 8.92 32.12 -5.88
N GLY A 201 8.20 31.21 -5.19
CA GLY A 201 7.30 30.25 -5.82
C GLY A 201 6.09 30.90 -6.51
N LEU A 202 5.52 31.95 -5.90
CA LEU A 202 4.42 32.73 -6.51
C LEU A 202 4.88 33.54 -7.73
N LEU A 203 6.09 34.11 -7.71
CA LEU A 203 6.68 34.80 -8.86
C LEU A 203 7.01 33.83 -10.01
N TYR A 204 7.51 32.63 -9.70
CA TYR A 204 7.77 31.59 -10.69
C TYR A 204 6.47 31.09 -11.35
N TRP A 205 5.40 30.91 -10.58
CA TRP A 205 4.08 30.53 -11.11
C TRP A 205 3.39 31.64 -11.91
N ALA A 206 3.58 32.90 -11.52
CA ALA A 206 2.99 34.05 -12.20
C ALA A 206 3.72 34.45 -13.50
N LEU A 207 5.04 34.22 -13.60
CA LEU A 207 5.83 34.56 -14.78
C LEU A 207 6.07 33.37 -15.74
N GLY A 208 5.79 32.13 -15.31
CA GLY A 208 6.05 30.90 -16.06
C GLY A 208 4.88 30.34 -16.87
N ARG A 209 3.82 31.11 -17.15
CA ARG A 209 2.80 30.70 -18.14
C ARG A 209 3.31 30.92 -19.57
N GLY A 210 4.34 30.16 -19.94
CA GLY A 210 4.68 29.86 -21.33
C GLY A 210 4.00 28.56 -21.75
N ASP A 211 3.60 28.49 -23.01
CA ASP A 211 2.62 27.58 -23.59
C ASP A 211 2.70 26.11 -23.14
N ALA A 212 1.63 25.63 -22.52
CA ALA A 212 1.44 24.20 -22.27
C ALA A 212 1.14 23.50 -23.61
N PRO A 213 1.85 22.40 -23.94
CA PRO A 213 1.73 21.76 -25.25
C PRO A 213 0.31 21.23 -25.49
N SER A 214 -0.17 21.38 -26.72
CA SER A 214 -1.56 21.11 -27.07
C SER A 214 -1.95 19.65 -26.80
N ARG A 215 -3.19 19.42 -26.32
CA ARG A 215 -3.75 18.09 -25.99
C ARG A 215 -3.67 17.09 -27.17
N ARG A 216 -3.55 17.57 -28.41
CA ARG A 216 -3.36 16.74 -29.61
C ARG A 216 -1.93 16.23 -29.76
N ASP A 217 -0.93 17.02 -29.38
CA ASP A 217 0.49 16.68 -29.56
C ASP A 217 0.99 15.73 -28.45
N GLN A 218 0.44 15.85 -27.23
CA GLN A 218 0.65 14.86 -26.17
C GLN A 218 0.12 13.47 -26.57
N SER A 219 -1.06 13.43 -27.21
CA SER A 219 -1.66 12.18 -27.72
C SER A 219 -0.84 11.57 -28.87
N ALA A 220 -0.19 12.40 -29.70
CA ALA A 220 0.67 11.91 -30.78
C ALA A 220 1.93 11.23 -30.23
N MET A 221 2.55 11.80 -29.18
CA MET A 221 3.71 11.22 -28.50
C MET A 221 3.38 9.90 -27.79
N GLU A 222 2.25 9.85 -27.09
CA GLU A 222 1.78 8.63 -26.41
C GLU A 222 1.50 7.50 -27.41
N THR A 223 0.88 7.84 -28.55
CA THR A 223 0.63 6.87 -29.63
C THR A 223 1.94 6.33 -30.20
N LEU A 224 2.95 7.19 -30.40
CA LEU A 224 4.25 6.81 -30.93
C LEU A 224 5.00 5.86 -29.97
N GLN A 225 5.01 6.18 -28.67
CA GLN A 225 5.60 5.33 -27.63
C GLN A 225 4.94 3.97 -27.53
N ARG A 226 3.60 3.91 -27.62
CA ARG A 226 2.84 2.66 -27.59
C ARG A 226 3.18 1.73 -28.76
N ARG A 227 3.41 2.28 -29.95
CA ARG A 227 3.81 1.49 -31.14
C ARG A 227 5.22 0.95 -31.02
N TYR A 228 6.15 1.75 -30.48
CA TYR A 228 7.50 1.30 -30.19
C TYR A 228 7.54 0.19 -29.13
N ALA A 229 6.80 0.34 -28.03
CA ALA A 229 6.69 -0.68 -26.98
C ALA A 229 6.12 -2.02 -27.47
N ARG A 230 5.32 -2.00 -28.54
CA ARG A 230 4.78 -3.20 -29.20
C ARG A 230 5.68 -3.75 -30.32
N GLY A 231 6.78 -3.06 -30.65
CA GLY A 231 7.67 -3.43 -31.75
C GLY A 231 7.09 -3.19 -33.15
N GLU A 232 6.06 -2.34 -33.29
CA GLU A 232 5.46 -2.00 -34.61
C GLU A 232 6.32 -1.02 -35.42
N ILE A 233 7.27 -0.35 -34.76
CA ILE A 233 8.25 0.55 -35.36
C ILE A 233 9.61 0.28 -34.72
N ASP A 234 10.68 0.40 -35.51
CA ASP A 234 12.05 0.32 -35.01
C ASP A 234 12.49 1.62 -34.31
N GLU A 235 13.63 1.54 -33.63
CA GLU A 235 14.22 2.67 -32.89
C GLU A 235 14.49 3.87 -33.80
N GLU A 236 14.97 3.64 -35.03
CA GLU A 236 15.33 4.71 -35.96
C GLU A 236 14.10 5.52 -36.38
N GLU A 237 13.01 4.83 -36.74
CA GLU A 237 11.75 5.45 -37.11
C GLU A 237 11.07 6.12 -35.91
N PHE A 238 11.21 5.57 -34.70
CA PHE A 238 10.74 6.18 -33.46
C PHE A 238 11.43 7.52 -33.20
N GLN A 239 12.76 7.55 -33.26
CA GLN A 239 13.58 8.75 -33.01
C GLN A 239 13.25 9.86 -34.01
N LYS A 240 13.21 9.53 -35.30
CA LYS A 240 12.89 10.48 -36.38
C LYS A 240 11.49 11.08 -36.26
N ARG A 241 10.50 10.28 -35.85
CA ARG A 241 9.13 10.77 -35.62
C ARG A 241 9.00 11.57 -34.35
N ARG A 242 9.75 11.21 -33.30
CA ARG A 242 9.80 11.96 -32.06
C ARG A 242 10.36 13.36 -32.30
N GLU A 243 11.49 13.48 -32.97
CA GLU A 243 12.13 14.78 -33.27
C GLU A 243 11.19 15.71 -34.04
N ARG A 244 10.48 15.19 -35.06
CA ARG A 244 9.48 15.96 -35.79
C ARG A 244 8.32 16.43 -34.91
N LEU A 245 7.88 15.61 -33.97
CA LEU A 245 6.79 15.97 -33.06
C LEU A 245 7.23 17.01 -32.03
N VAL A 246 8.50 16.97 -31.59
CA VAL A 246 9.10 17.98 -30.70
C VAL A 246 9.30 19.30 -31.44
N GLU A 247 9.84 19.27 -32.66
CA GLU A 247 10.02 20.47 -33.50
C GLU A 247 8.69 21.18 -33.81
N LYS A 248 7.60 20.40 -33.96
CA LYS A 248 6.25 20.95 -34.14
C LYS A 248 5.66 21.56 -32.86
N GLN A 249 6.20 21.22 -31.68
CA GLN A 249 5.79 21.84 -30.41
C GLN A 249 6.55 23.15 -30.14
N GLU A 250 7.70 23.34 -30.77
CA GLU A 250 8.55 24.53 -30.61
C GLU A 250 8.28 25.64 -31.65
N ASN A 251 7.52 25.35 -32.71
CA ASN A 251 7.10 26.29 -33.77
C ASN A 251 5.60 26.59 -33.72
#